data_AF-A0A7X0LPA3-F1
#
_entry.id   AF-A0A7X0LPA3-F1
#
_cell.length_a   1.000
_cell.length_b   1.000
_cell.length_c   1.000
_cell.angle_alpha   90.00
_cell.angle_beta   90.00
_cell.angle_gamma   90.00
#
_symmetry.space_group_name_H-M   'P 1'
#
loop_
_entity.id
_entity.type
_entity.pdbx_description
1 polymer ?
#
loop_
_entity_poly.entity_id
_entity_poly.type
_entity_poly.pdbx_seq_one_letter_code
_entity_poly.pdbx_strand_id
1 'polypeptide(L)' 'MSRTMIDLDDEMVAQAKEIYGTKTKAAAVRAAVEDAVKRRLRQQFIDAVKAGELDFGEIVENTKVTDAGRDARAV' A
#
# COMPACT_ATOMS: atom_id res chain seq x y z
N MET A 1 2.38 -14.96 10.16
CA MET A 1 1.36 -15.58 9.27
C MET A 1 0.52 -16.52 10.09
N SER A 2 -0.76 -16.22 10.31
CA SER A 2 -1.72 -17.14 10.92
C SER A 2 -2.33 -18.05 9.84
N ARG A 3 -2.70 -19.28 10.21
CA ARG A 3 -3.46 -20.18 9.34
C ARG A 3 -4.93 -20.05 9.72
N THR A 4 -5.77 -19.69 8.77
CA THR A 4 -7.23 -19.60 8.95
C THR A 4 -7.89 -20.60 8.03
N MET A 5 -8.90 -21.31 8.54
CA MET A 5 -9.73 -22.23 7.78
C MET A 5 -11.02 -21.49 7.42
N ILE A 6 -11.30 -21.34 6.13
CA ILE A 6 -12.50 -20.70 5.59
C ILE A 6 -12.97 -21.51 4.39
N ASP A 7 -14.28 -21.58 4.20
CA ASP A 7 -14.87 -22.16 3.00
C ASP A 7 -14.96 -21.10 1.90
N LEU A 8 -14.62 -21.50 0.68
CA LEU A 8 -14.57 -20.64 -0.49
C LEU A 8 -15.20 -21.38 -1.66
N ASP A 9 -15.88 -20.62 -2.52
CA ASP A 9 -16.39 -21.14 -3.78
C ASP A 9 -15.22 -21.43 -4.74
N ASP A 10 -15.14 -22.67 -5.21
CA ASP A 10 -14.09 -23.14 -6.08
C ASP A 10 -14.12 -22.49 -7.48
N GLU A 11 -15.29 -22.11 -7.99
CA GLU A 11 -15.42 -21.36 -9.24
C GLU A 11 -14.87 -19.95 -9.09
N MET A 12 -15.20 -19.28 -7.99
CA MET A 12 -14.70 -17.94 -7.69
C MET A 12 -13.17 -17.94 -7.50
N VAL A 13 -12.64 -18.97 -6.83
CA VAL A 13 -11.19 -19.14 -6.67
C VAL A 13 -10.51 -19.43 -8.01
N ALA A 14 -11.15 -20.21 -8.90
CA ALA A 14 -10.63 -20.44 -10.24
C ALA A 14 -10.54 -19.15 -11.05
N GLN A 15 -11.58 -18.31 -11.03
CA GLN A 15 -11.55 -17.00 -11.69
C GLN A 15 -10.47 -16.09 -11.08
N ALA A 16 -10.33 -16.07 -9.75
CA ALA A 16 -9.27 -15.30 -9.11
C ALA A 16 -7.87 -15.79 -9.52
N LYS A 17 -7.68 -17.11 -9.70
CA LYS A 17 -6.42 -17.65 -10.21
C LYS A 17 -6.10 -17.17 -11.61
N GLU A 18 -7.09 -17.08 -12.49
CA GLU A 18 -6.93 -16.55 -13.86
C GLU A 18 -6.64 -15.04 -13.84
N ILE A 19 -7.44 -14.26 -13.12
CA ILE A 19 -7.29 -12.80 -13.00
C ILE A 19 -5.90 -12.42 -12.47
N TYR A 20 -5.44 -13.11 -11.42
CA TYR A 20 -4.17 -12.80 -10.77
C TYR A 20 -3.00 -13.65 -11.30
N GLY A 21 -3.22 -14.53 -12.29
CA GLY A 21 -2.20 -15.39 -12.89
C GLY A 21 -1.52 -16.35 -11.90
N THR A 22 -2.25 -16.84 -10.89
CA THR A 22 -1.68 -17.66 -9.81
C THR A 22 -1.97 -19.15 -9.95
N LYS A 23 -1.03 -19.99 -9.52
CA LYS A 23 -1.15 -21.45 -9.63
C LYS A 23 -1.87 -22.10 -8.46
N THR A 24 -1.85 -21.48 -7.27
CA THR A 24 -2.39 -22.06 -6.03
C THR A 24 -3.57 -21.26 -5.50
N LYS A 25 -4.54 -21.94 -4.87
CA LYS A 25 -5.72 -21.32 -4.25
C LYS A 25 -5.29 -20.26 -3.20
N ALA A 26 -4.28 -20.60 -2.37
CA ALA A 26 -3.78 -19.69 -1.36
C ALA A 26 -3.12 -18.42 -1.94
N ALA A 27 -2.43 -18.52 -3.09
CA ALA A 27 -1.84 -17.35 -3.74
C ALA A 27 -2.93 -16.44 -4.34
N ALA A 28 -3.96 -17.03 -4.96
CA ALA A 28 -5.11 -16.27 -5.48
C ALA A 28 -5.83 -15.49 -4.37
N VAL A 29 -6.10 -16.15 -3.23
CA VAL A 29 -6.77 -15.50 -2.09
C VAL A 29 -5.93 -14.38 -1.50
N ARG A 30 -4.61 -14.59 -1.33
CA ARG A 30 -3.71 -13.53 -0.85
C ARG A 30 -3.69 -12.33 -1.80
N ALA A 31 -3.54 -12.58 -3.10
CA ALA A 31 -3.55 -11.52 -4.11
C ALA A 31 -4.87 -10.74 -4.11
N ALA A 32 -6.01 -11.43 -4.01
CA ALA A 32 -7.33 -10.81 -3.95
C ALA A 32 -7.50 -9.93 -2.70
N VAL A 33 -7.08 -10.43 -1.53
CA VAL A 33 -7.15 -9.67 -0.27
C VAL A 33 -6.23 -8.44 -0.32
N GLU A 34 -5.01 -8.59 -0.81
CA GLU A 34 -4.08 -7.47 -0.96
C GLU A 34 -4.61 -6.40 -1.92
N ASP A 35 -5.18 -6.81 -3.04
CA ASP A 35 -5.78 -5.88 -4.01
C ASP A 35 -6.99 -5.15 -3.40
N ALA A 36 -7.87 -5.86 -2.69
CA ALA A 36 -9.01 -5.27 -1.99
C ALA A 36 -8.57 -4.24 -0.93
N VAL A 37 -7.57 -4.58 -0.11
CA VAL A 37 -7.03 -3.66 0.91
C VAL A 37 -6.37 -2.46 0.24
N LYS A 38 -5.52 -2.66 -0.78
CA LYS A 38 -4.85 -1.56 -1.51
C LYS A 38 -5.86 -0.65 -2.21
N ARG A 39 -6.95 -1.19 -2.77
CA ARG A 39 -8.04 -0.38 -3.35
C ARG A 39 -8.72 0.46 -2.28
N ARG A 40 -9.00 -0.09 -1.10
CA ARG A 40 -9.62 0.64 -0.01
C ARG A 40 -8.71 1.72 0.57
N LEU A 41 -7.42 1.42 0.76
CA LEU A 41 -6.42 2.39 1.18
C LEU A 41 -6.24 3.52 0.16
N ARG A 42 -6.23 3.22 -1.14
CA ARG A 42 -6.20 4.25 -2.19
C ARG A 42 -7.43 5.17 -2.13
N GLN A 43 -8.60 4.60 -1.89
CA GLN A 43 -9.82 5.40 -1.74
C GLN A 43 -9.74 6.32 -0.52
N GLN A 44 -9.36 5.77 0.64
CA GLN A 44 -9.18 6.55 1.88
C GLN A 44 -8.12 7.64 1.72
N PHE A 45 -7.03 7.36 1.00
CA PHE A 45 -6.00 8.34 0.69
C PHE A 45 -6.55 9.48 -0.18
N ILE A 46 -7.29 9.18 -1.24
CA ILE A 46 -7.93 10.20 -2.09
C ILE A 46 -8.95 11.01 -1.29
N ASP A 47 -9.71 10.36 -0.41
CA ASP A 47 -10.70 11.03 0.42
C ASP A 47 -10.02 11.95 1.45
N ALA A 48 -8.89 11.54 2.05
CA ALA A 48 -8.07 12.38 2.93
C ALA A 48 -7.39 13.55 2.20
N VAL A 49 -6.90 13.33 0.96
CA VAL A 49 -6.38 14.39 0.08
C VAL A 49 -7.48 15.42 -0.21
N LYS A 50 -8.69 14.96 -0.55
CA LYS A 50 -9.83 15.84 -0.85
C LYS A 50 -10.39 16.54 0.39
N ALA A 51 -10.33 15.90 1.56
CA ALA A 51 -10.72 16.47 2.84
C ALA A 51 -9.71 17.51 3.37
N GLY A 52 -8.53 17.63 2.74
CA GLY A 52 -7.49 18.56 3.17
C GLY A 52 -6.69 18.10 4.39
N GLU A 53 -6.76 16.81 4.75
CA GLU A 53 -6.07 16.22 5.91
C GLU A 53 -4.67 15.68 5.59
N LEU A 54 -4.20 15.78 4.34
CA LEU A 54 -2.76 15.66 4.09
C LEU A 54 -2.08 16.98 4.48
N ASP A 55 -1.68 17.08 5.75
CA ASP A 55 -0.80 18.13 6.22
C ASP A 55 0.61 17.91 5.64
N PHE A 56 0.84 18.40 4.42
CA PHE A 56 2.17 18.42 3.81
C PHE A 56 3.17 19.30 4.60
N GLY A 57 2.74 19.99 5.66
CA GLY A 57 3.62 20.73 6.58
C GLY A 57 4.65 19.84 7.26
N GLU A 58 4.26 18.66 7.74
CA GLU A 58 5.16 17.75 8.47
C GLU A 58 6.24 17.13 7.56
N ILE A 59 5.91 16.90 6.28
CA ILE A 59 6.86 16.34 5.28
C ILE A 59 7.89 17.40 4.87
N VAL A 60 7.49 18.66 4.73
CA VAL A 60 8.40 19.78 4.39
C VAL A 60 9.30 20.12 5.59
N GLU A 61 8.80 20.04 6.82
CA GLU A 61 9.59 20.34 8.01
C GLU A 61 10.69 19.29 8.28
N ASN A 62 10.38 18.01 8.10
CA ASN A 62 11.36 16.92 8.24
C ASN A 62 12.34 16.77 7.05
N THR A 63 12.06 17.42 5.91
CA THR A 63 12.95 17.43 4.73
C THR A 63 13.65 18.77 4.54
N LYS A 64 13.86 19.55 5.61
CA LYS A 64 14.88 20.60 5.58
C LYS A 64 16.24 19.92 5.65
N VAL A 65 16.79 19.55 4.49
CA VAL A 65 18.21 19.20 4.36
C VAL A 65 18.99 20.43 4.77
N THR A 66 19.46 20.47 6.00
CA THR A 66 20.31 21.55 6.49
C THR A 66 21.62 21.47 5.70
N ASP A 67 21.91 22.49 4.88
CA ASP A 67 23.17 22.63 4.14
C ASP A 67 24.32 23.03 5.09
N ALA A 68 24.46 22.32 6.21
CA ALA A 68 25.45 22.58 7.27
C ALA A 68 26.88 22.14 6.86
N GLY A 69 27.10 21.78 5.59
CA GLY A 69 28.36 21.23 5.10
C GLY A 69 29.20 22.18 4.25
N ARG A 70 28.71 23.36 3.87
CA ARG A 70 29.38 24.20 2.86
C ARG A 70 30.29 25.31 3.38
N ASP A 71 30.30 25.59 4.68
CA ASP A 71 31.05 26.73 5.26
C ASP A 71 32.37 26.35 5.99
N ALA A 72 32.79 25.07 5.96
CA ALA A 72 33.97 24.61 6.71
C ALA A 72 35.27 24.48 5.87
N ARG A 73 35.36 25.09 4.68
CA ARG A 73 36.58 25.05 3.84
C ARG A 73 36.95 26.39 3.19
N ALA A 74 36.96 27.43 4.00
CA ALA A 74 37.69 28.66 3.70
C ALA A 74 38.52 29.07 4.94
N VAL A 75 39.58 28.30 5.19
CA VAL A 75 40.74 28.71 6.00
C VAL A 75 41.98 28.26 5.27
#